data_AF-A0A939TB94-F1
#
_entry.id   AF-A0A939TB94-F1
#
_cell.length_a   1.000
_cell.length_b   1.000
_cell.length_c   1.000
_cell.angle_alpha   90.00
_cell.angle_beta   90.00
_cell.angle_gamma   90.00
#
_symmetry.space_group_name_H-M   'P 1'
#
loop_
_entity.id
_entity.type
_entity.pdbx_description
1 polymer ?
#
loop_
_entity_poly.entity_id
_entity_poly.type
_entity_poly.pdbx_seq_one_letter_code
_entity_poly.pdbx_strand_id
1 'polypeptide(L)'
;MPRLILLGIGSAGSSLFAPAGLLIEYGHTRVGLDGGPGSEPPENVDAWLVTDEHGSLQPGRRRIAQREGMADPAVAPFQHGPLHVDPVPVAHPDAAVYGYRIKAGHHTAIWAPEFAKLPDWGEHADLMFAGAADVEETAAAAERFGVRRLVFVCLGEQAHPEIGPPFGEWGEEGGQYRM
;
A
#
# COMPACT_ATOMS: atom_id res chain seq x y z
N MET A 1 -6.92 17.73 -2.07
CA MET A 1 -7.44 16.35 -2.04
C MET A 1 -6.30 15.43 -2.46
N PRO A 2 -5.94 14.41 -1.66
CA PRO A 2 -4.82 13.53 -2.01
C PRO A 2 -5.10 12.71 -3.28
N ARG A 3 -4.05 12.46 -4.03
CA ARG A 3 -4.02 11.48 -5.11
C ARG A 3 -3.15 10.30 -4.68
N LEU A 4 -3.64 9.10 -4.86
CA LEU A 4 -2.94 7.86 -4.51
C LEU A 4 -2.70 7.09 -5.82
N ILE A 5 -1.46 6.71 -6.09
CA ILE A 5 -1.04 6.14 -7.37
C ILE A 5 -0.34 4.82 -7.10
N LEU A 6 -0.82 3.73 -7.69
CA LEU A 6 -0.13 2.45 -7.60
C LEU A 6 1.14 2.50 -8.47
N LEU A 7 2.30 2.26 -7.86
CA LEU A 7 3.61 2.21 -8.54
C LEU A 7 3.93 0.81 -9.04
N GLY A 8 3.42 -0.19 -8.34
CA GLY A 8 3.47 -1.60 -8.68
C GLY A 8 2.37 -2.31 -7.90
N ILE A 9 2.04 -3.53 -8.31
CA ILE A 9 0.91 -4.29 -7.74
C ILE A 9 1.27 -5.73 -7.37
N GLY A 10 2.51 -6.16 -7.62
CA GLY A 10 2.96 -7.53 -7.44
C GLY A 10 3.39 -7.87 -6.03
N SER A 11 3.29 -9.15 -5.68
CA SER A 11 4.01 -9.70 -4.53
C SER A 11 5.54 -9.64 -4.75
N ALA A 12 6.33 -9.71 -3.68
CA ALA A 12 7.80 -9.60 -3.76
C ALA A 12 8.48 -10.64 -4.69
N GLY A 13 7.83 -11.78 -4.92
CA GLY A 13 8.32 -12.84 -5.80
C GLY A 13 7.66 -12.89 -7.18
N SER A 14 6.77 -11.94 -7.50
CA SER A 14 6.07 -11.93 -8.79
C SER A 14 7.03 -11.70 -9.94
N SER A 15 6.89 -12.49 -11.01
CA SER A 15 7.60 -12.30 -12.28
C SER A 15 6.82 -11.44 -13.28
N LEU A 16 5.53 -11.19 -12.99
CA LEU A 16 4.59 -10.53 -13.90
C LEU A 16 4.38 -9.04 -13.59
N PHE A 17 4.51 -8.67 -12.31
CA PHE A 17 4.17 -7.34 -11.82
C PHE A 17 5.30 -6.81 -10.94
N ALA A 18 5.56 -5.50 -11.01
CA ALA A 18 6.53 -4.87 -10.11
C ALA A 18 6.00 -4.87 -8.66
N PRO A 19 6.87 -4.86 -7.63
CA PRO A 19 6.44 -4.93 -6.23
C PRO A 19 5.37 -3.91 -5.85
N ALA A 20 4.43 -4.31 -5.00
CA ALA A 20 3.34 -3.46 -4.55
C ALA A 20 3.88 -2.17 -3.90
N GLY A 21 3.48 -1.02 -4.45
CA GLY A 21 3.91 0.28 -3.97
C GLY A 21 2.88 1.35 -4.26
N LEU A 22 2.84 2.37 -3.42
CA LEU A 22 1.86 3.46 -3.51
C LEU A 22 2.55 4.81 -3.37
N LEU A 23 2.26 5.74 -4.28
CA LEU A 23 2.64 7.14 -4.14
C LEU A 23 1.43 7.96 -3.71
N ILE A 24 1.56 8.69 -2.61
CA ILE A 24 0.61 9.70 -2.17
C ILE A 24 1.13 11.07 -2.63
N GLU A 25 0.31 11.80 -3.37
CA GLU A 25 0.56 13.21 -3.68
C GLU A 25 -0.52 14.10 -3.03
N TYR A 26 -0.07 15.12 -2.29
CA TYR A 26 -0.94 16.09 -1.66
C TYR A 26 -0.35 17.50 -1.77
N GLY A 27 -0.82 18.27 -2.75
CA GLY A 27 -0.21 19.57 -3.08
C GLY A 27 1.22 19.37 -3.59
N HIS A 28 2.19 19.93 -2.88
CA HIS A 28 3.63 19.73 -3.18
C HIS A 28 4.25 18.56 -2.41
N THR A 29 3.49 17.92 -1.51
CA THR A 29 3.97 16.82 -0.68
C THR A 29 3.84 15.48 -1.43
N ARG A 30 4.88 14.65 -1.35
CA ARG A 30 4.96 13.32 -1.96
C ARG A 30 5.45 12.29 -0.94
N VAL A 31 4.69 11.22 -0.72
CA VAL A 31 5.06 10.14 0.20
C VAL A 31 4.97 8.82 -0.54
N GLY A 32 6.08 8.08 -0.61
CA GLY A 32 6.08 6.71 -1.11
C GLY A 32 5.79 5.71 -0.01
N LEU A 33 5.00 4.68 -0.29
CA LEU A 33 4.80 3.50 0.56
C LEU A 33 5.25 2.27 -0.22
N ASP A 34 6.09 1.46 0.42
CA ASP A 34 6.63 0.21 -0.11
C ASP A 34 7.24 0.36 -1.50
N GLY A 35 6.76 -0.39 -2.49
CA GLY A 35 7.42 -0.56 -3.79
C GLY A 35 8.75 -1.30 -3.64
N GLY A 36 9.60 -1.12 -4.62
CA GLY A 36 10.89 -1.80 -4.73
C GLY A 36 11.43 -1.62 -6.13
N PRO A 37 12.52 -2.30 -6.52
CA PRO A 37 13.06 -2.19 -7.87
C PRO A 37 11.99 -2.33 -8.96
N GLY A 38 11.84 -1.31 -9.82
CA GLY A 38 10.83 -1.24 -10.88
C GLY A 38 9.50 -0.59 -10.47
N SER A 39 9.33 -0.26 -9.20
CA SER A 39 8.12 0.35 -8.59
C SER A 39 8.50 1.34 -7.49
N GLU A 40 9.74 1.83 -7.49
CA GLU A 40 10.19 2.82 -6.52
C GLU A 40 9.40 4.13 -6.63
N PRO A 41 9.17 4.83 -5.50
CA PRO A 41 8.67 6.19 -5.57
C PRO A 41 9.67 7.12 -6.27
N PRO A 42 9.21 8.25 -6.83
CA PRO A 42 10.09 9.22 -7.46
C PRO A 42 11.11 9.81 -6.46
N GLU A 43 12.29 10.20 -6.95
CA GLU A 43 13.41 10.70 -6.16
C GLU A 43 13.07 11.91 -5.25
N ASN A 44 12.01 12.64 -5.57
CA ASN A 44 11.62 13.84 -4.85
C ASN A 44 10.46 13.62 -3.87
N VAL A 45 10.37 12.43 -3.28
CA VAL A 45 9.50 12.19 -2.12
C VAL A 45 10.04 12.84 -0.85
N ASP A 46 9.13 13.34 -0.03
CA ASP A 46 9.40 13.83 1.32
C ASP A 46 9.67 12.68 2.31
N ALA A 47 9.11 11.50 2.04
CA ALA A 47 9.35 10.28 2.81
C ALA A 47 9.14 9.02 1.97
N TRP A 48 9.92 7.98 2.28
CA TRP A 48 9.70 6.62 1.82
C TRP A 48 9.38 5.74 3.02
N LEU A 49 8.12 5.36 3.14
CA LEU A 49 7.60 4.54 4.23
C LEU A 49 7.51 3.08 3.79
N VAL A 50 7.75 2.13 4.69
CA VAL A 50 7.62 0.70 4.41
C VAL A 50 6.76 0.02 5.46
N THR A 51 6.13 -1.09 5.09
CA THR A 51 5.29 -1.93 5.97
C THR A 51 6.10 -2.93 6.78
N ASP A 52 7.31 -3.27 6.31
CA ASP A 52 8.27 -4.14 7.00
C ASP A 52 9.72 -3.69 6.67
N GLU A 53 10.48 -3.36 7.72
CA GLU A 53 11.91 -2.98 7.61
C GLU A 53 12.85 -4.19 7.50
N HIS A 54 12.33 -5.40 7.71
CA HIS A 54 13.08 -6.65 7.63
C HIS A 54 12.73 -7.45 6.36
N GLY A 55 11.79 -6.96 5.56
CA GLY A 55 11.33 -7.60 4.35
C GLY A 55 12.43 -7.76 3.29
N SER A 56 12.28 -8.76 2.42
CA SER A 56 13.27 -9.14 1.40
C SER A 56 13.61 -8.01 0.42
N LEU A 57 12.71 -7.06 0.22
CA LEU A 57 12.90 -5.90 -0.66
C LEU A 57 13.70 -4.77 0.00
N GLN A 58 13.82 -4.73 1.33
CA GLN A 58 14.43 -3.62 2.05
C GLN A 58 15.89 -3.33 1.64
N PRO A 59 16.78 -4.33 1.44
CA PRO A 59 18.14 -4.07 0.95
C PRO A 59 18.16 -3.45 -0.44
N GLY A 60 17.16 -3.73 -1.29
CA GLY A 60 17.01 -3.10 -2.60
C GLY A 60 16.57 -1.65 -2.47
N ARG A 61 15.55 -1.38 -1.64
CA ARG A 61 15.04 -0.02 -1.39
C ARG A 61 16.11 0.91 -0.83
N ARG A 62 16.88 0.46 0.18
CA ARG A 62 17.99 1.24 0.75
C ARG A 62 19.07 1.60 -0.28
N ARG A 63 19.41 0.66 -1.18
CA ARG A 63 20.38 0.92 -2.26
C ARG A 63 19.87 1.99 -3.23
N ILE A 64 18.57 1.95 -3.58
CA ILE A 64 17.94 2.98 -4.42
C ILE A 64 17.97 4.32 -3.70
N ALA A 65 17.49 4.38 -2.46
CA ALA A 65 17.44 5.63 -1.68
C ALA A 65 18.81 6.30 -1.58
N GLN A 66 19.86 5.53 -1.27
CA GLN A 66 21.23 6.04 -1.22
C GLN A 66 21.75 6.54 -2.57
N ARG A 67 21.42 5.84 -3.66
CA ARG A 67 21.83 6.21 -5.02
C ARG A 67 21.19 7.53 -5.46
N GLU A 68 19.91 7.72 -5.12
CA GLU A 68 19.12 8.89 -5.53
C GLU A 68 19.13 10.03 -4.51
N GLY A 69 19.79 9.86 -3.36
CA GLY A 69 19.84 10.88 -2.30
C GLY A 69 18.52 11.06 -1.53
N MET A 70 17.68 10.04 -1.50
CA MET A 70 16.40 10.02 -0.77
C MET A 70 16.61 9.66 0.71
N ALA A 71 15.60 9.91 1.53
CA ALA A 71 15.56 9.40 2.90
C ALA A 71 15.54 7.85 2.92
N ASP A 72 16.16 7.27 3.95
CA ASP A 72 16.16 5.82 4.13
C ASP A 72 14.71 5.30 4.31
N PRO A 73 14.31 4.22 3.59
CA PRO A 73 12.99 3.63 3.75
C PRO A 73 12.81 3.06 5.15
N ALA A 74 11.73 3.45 5.84
CA ALA A 74 11.52 3.09 7.24
C ALA A 74 10.05 2.89 7.60
N VAL A 75 9.78 2.16 8.67
CA VAL A 75 8.46 2.20 9.33
C VAL A 75 8.41 3.47 10.17
N ALA A 76 7.71 4.49 9.69
CA ALA A 76 7.62 5.77 10.39
C ALA A 76 6.30 6.48 10.08
N PRO A 77 5.76 7.27 11.02
CA PRO A 77 4.67 8.18 10.69
C PRO A 77 5.16 9.33 9.81
N PHE A 78 4.27 9.86 8.98
CA PHE A 78 4.48 11.11 8.26
C PHE A 78 3.27 12.04 8.43
N GLN A 79 3.55 13.33 8.63
CA GLN A 79 2.51 14.34 8.76
C GLN A 79 2.90 15.62 8.03
N HIS A 80 1.97 16.16 7.22
CA HIS A 80 2.10 17.48 6.60
C HIS A 80 0.74 18.17 6.51
N GLY A 81 0.55 19.22 7.32
CA GLY A 81 -0.74 19.90 7.41
C GLY A 81 -1.85 18.91 7.78
N PRO A 82 -2.92 18.77 6.97
CA PRO A 82 -4.02 17.84 7.23
C PRO A 82 -3.74 16.40 6.74
N LEU A 83 -2.62 16.14 6.06
CA LEU A 83 -2.24 14.79 5.64
C LEU A 83 -1.52 14.08 6.80
N HIS A 84 -2.04 12.91 7.20
CA HIS A 84 -1.42 12.00 8.16
C HIS A 84 -1.28 10.62 7.54
N VAL A 85 -0.11 10.01 7.66
CA VAL A 85 0.20 8.66 7.20
C VAL A 85 0.82 7.92 8.37
N ASP A 86 0.01 7.16 9.10
CA ASP A 86 0.39 6.54 10.37
C ASP A 86 0.56 5.03 10.19
N PRO A 87 1.70 4.44 10.62
CA PRO A 87 1.84 2.99 10.68
C PRO A 87 0.94 2.45 11.80
N VAL A 88 0.21 1.38 11.51
CA VAL A 88 -0.63 0.66 12.47
C VAL A 88 -0.30 -0.83 12.36
N PRO A 89 0.05 -1.50 13.48
CA PRO A 89 0.35 -2.93 13.45
C PRO A 89 -0.77 -3.75 12.82
N VAL A 90 -0.40 -4.75 12.04
CA VAL A 90 -1.32 -5.76 11.51
C VAL A 90 -0.98 -7.12 12.10
N ALA A 91 -1.98 -7.99 12.21
CA ALA A 91 -1.73 -9.37 12.60
C ALA A 91 -0.92 -10.04 11.48
N HIS A 92 0.28 -10.52 11.79
CA HIS A 92 1.12 -11.28 10.87
C HIS A 92 1.86 -12.39 11.65
N PRO A 93 2.02 -13.62 11.11
CA PRO A 93 2.51 -14.75 11.90
C PRO A 93 3.98 -14.63 12.30
N ASP A 94 4.80 -14.02 11.45
CA ASP A 94 6.26 -14.20 11.51
C ASP A 94 7.05 -12.89 11.75
N ALA A 95 6.40 -11.72 11.82
CA ALA A 95 7.10 -10.44 11.94
C ALA A 95 6.19 -9.31 12.45
N ALA A 96 6.81 -8.23 12.95
CA ALA A 96 6.15 -6.96 13.18
C ALA A 96 5.90 -6.27 11.83
N VAL A 97 4.76 -6.56 11.21
CA VAL A 97 4.29 -5.94 9.98
C VAL A 97 3.30 -4.84 10.32
N TYR A 98 3.31 -3.77 9.53
CA TYR A 98 2.43 -2.63 9.66
C TYR A 98 1.57 -2.49 8.41
N GLY A 99 0.34 -2.01 8.57
CA GLY A 99 -0.35 -1.29 7.51
C GLY A 99 -0.20 0.20 7.75
N TYR A 100 -0.64 1.03 6.81
CA TYR A 100 -0.73 2.47 6.98
C TYR A 100 -2.16 2.95 6.89
N ARG A 101 -2.52 3.81 7.84
CA ARG A 101 -3.74 4.60 7.80
C ARG A 101 -3.41 5.99 7.28
N ILE A 102 -4.01 6.34 6.14
CA ILE A 102 -3.81 7.60 5.44
C ILE A 102 -5.05 8.45 5.67
N LYS A 103 -4.91 9.64 6.25
CA LYS A 103 -6.00 10.58 6.48
C LYS A 103 -5.72 11.93 5.85
N ALA A 104 -6.73 12.51 5.22
CA ALA A 104 -6.72 13.88 4.76
C ALA A 104 -8.11 14.50 4.92
N GLY A 105 -8.26 15.38 5.91
CA GLY A 105 -9.57 15.91 6.29
C GLY A 105 -10.48 14.79 6.81
N HIS A 106 -11.65 14.62 6.19
CA HIS A 106 -12.62 13.58 6.57
C HIS A 106 -12.40 12.25 5.84
N HIS A 107 -11.48 12.19 4.88
CA HIS A 107 -11.25 11.00 4.08
C HIS A 107 -10.20 10.10 4.70
N THR A 108 -10.45 8.79 4.65
CA THR A 108 -9.53 7.77 5.15
C THR A 108 -9.25 6.73 4.07
N ALA A 109 -7.97 6.51 3.78
CA ALA A 109 -7.50 5.38 2.99
C ALA A 109 -6.61 4.46 3.81
N ILE A 110 -6.56 3.19 3.41
CA ILE A 110 -5.81 2.14 4.08
C ILE A 110 -4.85 1.50 3.08
N TRP A 111 -3.59 1.36 3.46
CA TRP A 111 -2.59 0.55 2.76
C TRP A 111 -2.23 -0.65 3.63
N ALA A 112 -2.70 -1.84 3.26
CA ALA A 112 -2.49 -3.08 4.00
C ALA A 112 -2.15 -4.23 3.02
N PRO A 113 -0.96 -4.20 2.39
CA PRO A 113 -0.57 -5.18 1.37
C PRO A 113 -0.35 -6.60 1.93
N GLU A 114 -0.03 -6.73 3.21
CA GLU A 114 0.28 -8.01 3.86
C GLU A 114 -0.39 -8.07 5.24
N PHE A 115 -1.13 -9.16 5.53
CA PHE A 115 -1.79 -9.41 6.81
C PHE A 115 -2.26 -10.88 6.89
N ALA A 116 -2.43 -11.40 8.11
CA ALA A 116 -3.08 -12.69 8.36
C ALA A 116 -4.61 -12.58 8.49
N LYS A 117 -5.09 -11.41 8.92
CA LYS A 117 -6.52 -11.05 8.98
C LYS A 117 -6.67 -9.59 8.60
N LEU A 118 -7.71 -9.27 7.81
CA LEU A 118 -7.97 -7.89 7.42
C LEU A 118 -8.09 -7.00 8.67
N PRO A 119 -7.38 -5.86 8.73
CA PRO A 119 -7.36 -5.01 9.91
C PRO A 119 -8.71 -4.30 10.15
N ASP A 120 -9.23 -4.42 11.37
CA ASP A 120 -10.47 -3.77 11.81
C ASP A 120 -10.36 -2.24 11.91
N TRP A 121 -9.17 -1.70 12.13
CA TRP A 121 -8.92 -0.26 12.11
C TRP A 121 -9.11 0.38 10.72
N GLY A 122 -9.34 -0.43 9.69
CA GLY A 122 -9.75 -0.01 8.35
C GLY A 122 -11.27 0.02 8.12
N GLU A 123 -12.08 -0.24 9.14
CA GLU A 123 -13.55 -0.12 9.05
C GLU A 123 -13.98 1.25 8.53
N HIS A 124 -14.98 1.24 7.64
CA HIS A 124 -15.56 2.40 6.98
C HIS A 124 -14.58 3.28 6.18
N ALA A 125 -13.41 2.76 5.82
CA ALA A 125 -12.48 3.48 4.96
C ALA A 125 -13.11 3.82 3.60
N ASP A 126 -12.80 5.01 3.08
CA ASP A 126 -13.23 5.41 1.74
C ASP A 126 -12.53 4.59 0.65
N LEU A 127 -11.29 4.19 0.93
CA LEU A 127 -10.44 3.42 0.02
C LEU A 127 -9.54 2.47 0.82
N MET A 128 -9.42 1.22 0.37
CA MET A 128 -8.52 0.24 0.96
C MET A 128 -7.74 -0.48 -0.14
N PHE A 129 -6.43 -0.48 -0.02
CA PHE A 129 -5.54 -1.33 -0.79
C PHE A 129 -5.15 -2.53 0.07
N ALA A 130 -5.50 -3.73 -0.36
CA ALA A 130 -5.32 -4.96 0.43
C ALA A 130 -4.61 -6.04 -0.38
N GLY A 131 -3.82 -6.87 0.31
CA GLY A 131 -3.19 -8.04 -0.30
C GLY A 131 -4.19 -9.06 -0.87
N ALA A 132 -3.79 -9.76 -1.93
CA ALA A 132 -4.61 -10.76 -2.62
C ALA A 132 -4.30 -12.22 -2.23
N ALA A 133 -3.80 -12.47 -1.01
CA ALA A 133 -3.47 -13.83 -0.57
C ALA A 133 -4.72 -14.72 -0.39
N ASP A 134 -5.81 -14.15 0.12
CA ASP A 134 -7.14 -14.77 0.19
C ASP A 134 -8.19 -13.74 -0.24
N VAL A 135 -8.53 -13.77 -1.53
CA VAL A 135 -9.38 -12.75 -2.18
C VAL A 135 -10.81 -12.82 -1.68
N GLU A 136 -11.36 -14.03 -1.52
CA GLU A 136 -12.74 -14.27 -1.09
C GLU A 136 -12.95 -13.78 0.35
N GLU A 137 -12.10 -14.20 1.29
CA GLU A 137 -12.20 -13.78 2.69
C GLU A 137 -11.92 -12.27 2.84
N THR A 138 -10.94 -11.74 2.12
CA THR A 138 -10.62 -10.30 2.15
C THR A 138 -11.78 -9.46 1.63
N ALA A 139 -12.39 -9.86 0.52
CA ALA A 139 -13.54 -9.18 -0.07
C ALA A 139 -14.75 -9.22 0.89
N ALA A 140 -15.08 -10.38 1.43
CA ALA A 140 -16.18 -10.54 2.39
C ALA A 140 -15.94 -9.72 3.69
N ALA A 141 -14.70 -9.71 4.19
CA ALA A 141 -14.34 -8.94 5.37
C ALA A 141 -14.43 -7.43 5.11
N ALA A 142 -13.95 -6.95 3.97
CA ALA A 142 -13.99 -5.53 3.60
C ALA A 142 -15.43 -5.04 3.41
N GLU A 143 -16.30 -5.85 2.78
CA GLU A 143 -17.72 -5.54 2.64
C GLU A 143 -18.39 -5.46 4.02
N ARG A 144 -18.14 -6.42 4.91
CA ARG A 144 -18.64 -6.40 6.29
C ARG A 144 -18.15 -5.19 7.08
N PHE A 145 -16.91 -4.76 6.87
CA PHE A 145 -16.32 -3.56 7.47
C PHE A 145 -16.83 -2.26 6.86
N GLY A 146 -17.68 -2.32 5.82
CA GLY A 146 -18.25 -1.16 5.17
C GLY A 146 -17.21 -0.30 4.46
N VAL A 147 -16.12 -0.90 3.98
CA VAL A 147 -15.14 -0.25 3.11
C VAL A 147 -15.85 0.19 1.83
N ARG A 148 -15.66 1.45 1.40
CA ARG A 148 -16.39 1.99 0.24
C ARG A 148 -15.80 1.54 -1.09
N ARG A 149 -14.48 1.38 -1.17
CA ARG A 149 -13.76 0.91 -2.35
C ARG A 149 -12.56 0.05 -1.93
N LEU A 150 -12.54 -1.20 -2.39
CA LEU A 150 -11.44 -2.14 -2.16
C LEU A 150 -10.66 -2.33 -3.45
N VAL A 151 -9.33 -2.26 -3.36
CA VAL A 151 -8.38 -2.46 -4.45
C VAL A 151 -7.37 -3.53 -4.03
N PHE A 152 -7.31 -4.62 -4.78
CA PHE A 152 -6.37 -5.71 -4.50
C PHE A 152 -4.99 -5.41 -5.06
N VAL A 153 -3.97 -5.59 -4.22
CA VAL A 153 -2.54 -5.47 -4.53
C VAL A 153 -1.81 -6.74 -4.05
N CYS A 154 -0.48 -6.77 -4.18
CA CYS A 154 0.34 -7.96 -3.93
C CYS A 154 -0.09 -9.18 -4.78
N LEU A 155 -0.44 -8.91 -6.04
CA LEU A 155 -0.87 -9.91 -7.00
C LEU A 155 0.27 -10.89 -7.30
N GLY A 156 -0.04 -12.17 -7.23
CA GLY A 156 0.81 -13.25 -7.75
C GLY A 156 0.27 -13.77 -9.07
N GLU A 157 0.76 -14.95 -9.49
CA GLU A 157 0.31 -15.63 -10.71
C GLU A 157 -1.17 -16.07 -10.66
N GLN A 158 -1.78 -16.03 -9.47
CA GLN A 158 -3.19 -16.39 -9.25
C GLN A 158 -4.16 -15.25 -9.56
N ALA A 159 -3.67 -14.04 -9.87
CA ALA A 159 -4.53 -12.95 -10.30
C ALA A 159 -5.04 -13.24 -11.72
N HIS A 160 -6.31 -13.60 -11.81
CA HIS A 160 -7.01 -13.84 -13.07
C HIS A 160 -7.79 -12.59 -13.46
N PRO A 161 -7.26 -11.69 -14.32
CA PRO A 161 -7.93 -10.44 -14.65
C PRO A 161 -9.30 -10.65 -15.30
N GLU A 162 -9.51 -11.79 -15.96
CA GLU A 162 -10.80 -12.21 -16.53
C GLU A 162 -11.90 -12.50 -15.50
N ILE A 163 -11.55 -12.78 -14.24
CA ILE A 163 -12.51 -13.03 -13.15
C ILE A 163 -12.23 -12.01 -12.04
N GLY A 164 -13.10 -11.01 -11.94
CA GLY A 164 -13.01 -10.00 -10.89
C GLY A 164 -13.27 -10.59 -9.50
N PRO A 165 -12.78 -9.93 -8.43
CA PRO A 165 -13.10 -10.31 -7.06
C PRO A 165 -14.62 -10.10 -6.80
N PRO A 166 -15.21 -10.82 -5.83
CA PRO A 166 -16.64 -10.70 -5.50
C PRO A 166 -17.01 -9.30 -4.97
N PHE A 167 -16.05 -8.61 -4.34
CA PHE A 167 -16.16 -7.20 -3.95
C PHE A 167 -14.81 -6.52 -4.16
N GLY A 168 -14.81 -5.30 -4.70
CA GLY A 168 -13.61 -4.54 -5.03
C GLY A 168 -13.15 -4.71 -6.48
N GLU A 169 -11.89 -4.38 -6.74
CA GLU A 169 -11.26 -4.48 -8.06
C GLU A 169 -9.79 -4.89 -7.95
N TRP A 170 -9.22 -5.39 -9.04
CA TRP A 170 -7.78 -5.57 -9.16
C TRP A 170 -7.09 -4.22 -9.29
N GLY A 171 -5.98 -4.02 -8.57
CA GLY A 171 -5.10 -2.88 -8.81
C GLY A 171 -4.48 -2.93 -10.20
N GLU A 172 -4.17 -1.75 -10.73
CA GLU A 172 -3.47 -1.57 -12.00
C GLU A 172 -2.24 -0.68 -11.77
N GLU A 173 -1.10 -1.03 -12.36
CA GLU A 173 0.10 -0.19 -12.30
C GLU A 173 -0.18 1.19 -12.94
N GLY A 174 0.19 2.26 -12.25
CA GLY A 174 -0.16 3.63 -12.62
C GLY A 174 -1.61 4.03 -12.32
N GLY A 175 -2.43 3.11 -11.80
CA GLY A 175 -3.81 3.36 -11.41
C GLY A 175 -3.90 4.49 -10.37
N GLN A 176 -4.81 5.44 -10.60
CA GLN A 176 -4.94 6.65 -9.80
C GLN A 176 -6.26 6.70 -9.05
N TYR A 177 -6.16 6.98 -7.76
CA TYR A 177 -7.27 7.00 -6.83
C TYR A 177 -7.30 8.36 -6.12
N ARG A 178 -8.51 8.75 -5.73
CA ARG A 178 -8.78 10.00 -5.01
C ARG A 178 -9.48 9.65 -3.71
N MET A 179 -9.06 10.33 -2.65
CA MET A 179 -9.71 10.32 -1.34
C MET A 179 -10.70 11.45 -1.25
#